data_AF-A0AAD3P2H7-F1
#
_entry.id   AF-A0AAD3P2H7-F1
#
_cell.length_a   1.000
_cell.length_b   1.000
_cell.length_c   1.000
_cell.angle_alpha   90.00
_cell.angle_beta   90.00
_cell.angle_gamma   90.00
#
_symmetry.space_group_name_H-M   'P 1'
#
loop_
_entity.id
_entity.type
_entity.pdbx_description
1 polymer ?
#
loop_
_entity_poly.entity_id
_entity_poly.type
_entity_poly.pdbx_seq_one_letter_code
_entity_poly.pdbx_strand_id
1 'polypeptide(L)'
;MSRSTRCAACKFLRRRCSQDCIFAPYFPSSNPKRFSGVHKIFGASNVSKMLQQLPVHLRAEAAECMSFEATSRIRDPIYGCAGIIT
;
A
#
# COMPACT_ATOMS: atom_id res chain seq x y z
N MET A 1 -6.66 -5.47 -24.97
CA MET A 1 -7.14 -6.12 -23.73
C MET A 1 -5.93 -6.41 -22.85
N SER A 2 -5.70 -5.60 -21.82
CA SER A 2 -4.48 -5.69 -20.99
C SER A 2 -4.43 -7.04 -20.29
N ARG A 3 -3.30 -7.77 -20.45
CA ARG A 3 -2.96 -8.94 -19.62
C ARG A 3 -3.32 -8.61 -18.18
N SER A 4 -4.23 -9.36 -17.58
CA SER A 4 -4.70 -9.18 -16.21
C SER A 4 -3.58 -9.54 -15.22
N THR A 5 -2.58 -8.66 -15.14
CA THR A 5 -1.49 -8.72 -14.17
C THR A 5 -2.06 -8.41 -12.80
N ARG A 6 -2.01 -9.40 -11.90
CA ARG A 6 -2.38 -9.23 -10.49
C ARG A 6 -1.64 -8.02 -9.92
N CYS A 7 -2.34 -7.15 -9.19
CA CYS A 7 -1.72 -6.03 -8.49
C CYS A 7 -0.64 -6.51 -7.49
N ALA A 8 0.23 -5.61 -7.06
CA ALA A 8 1.32 -5.95 -6.14
C ALA A 8 0.82 -6.63 -4.85
N ALA A 9 -0.32 -6.15 -4.32
CA ALA A 9 -0.95 -6.73 -3.14
C ALA A 9 -1.39 -8.19 -3.35
N CYS A 10 -2.18 -8.45 -4.39
CA CYS A 10 -2.66 -9.80 -4.68
C CYS A 10 -1.54 -10.75 -5.10
N LYS A 11 -0.48 -10.23 -5.74
CA LYS A 11 0.74 -11.00 -6.01
C LYS A 11 1.44 -11.41 -4.72
N PHE A 12 1.64 -10.46 -3.80
CA PHE A 12 2.29 -10.68 -2.51
C PHE A 12 1.49 -11.65 -1.60
N LEU A 13 0.18 -11.43 -1.50
CA LEU A 13 -0.75 -12.25 -0.69
C LEU A 13 -1.10 -13.60 -1.34
N ARG A 14 -0.55 -13.93 -2.51
CA ARG A 14 -0.81 -15.17 -3.25
C ARG A 14 -2.30 -15.46 -3.48
N ARG A 15 -3.11 -14.42 -3.72
CA ARG A 15 -4.56 -14.54 -4.00
C ARG A 15 -4.93 -14.04 -5.39
N ARG A 16 -6.15 -14.36 -5.84
CA ARG A 16 -6.72 -13.83 -7.10
C ARG A 16 -6.96 -12.32 -6.97
N CYS A 17 -6.72 -11.57 -8.04
CA CYS A 17 -7.07 -10.15 -8.12
C CYS A 17 -8.44 -10.03 -8.81
N SER A 18 -9.48 -9.66 -8.05
CA SER A 18 -10.81 -9.37 -8.58
C SER A 18 -10.84 -8.01 -9.31
N GLN A 19 -11.91 -7.76 -10.06
CA GLN A 19 -12.15 -6.44 -10.69
C GLN A 19 -12.35 -5.36 -9.61
N ASP A 20 -13.02 -5.69 -8.50
CA ASP A 20 -13.28 -4.76 -7.40
C ASP A 20 -12.14 -4.72 -6.36
N CYS A 21 -10.91 -5.06 -6.76
CA CYS A 21 -9.79 -5.13 -5.83
C CYS A 21 -9.41 -3.73 -5.33
N ILE A 22 -9.66 -3.45 -4.04
CA ILE A 22 -9.34 -2.17 -3.40
C ILE A 22 -7.86 -1.77 -3.51
N PHE A 23 -6.95 -2.74 -3.62
CA PHE A 23 -5.52 -2.47 -3.74
C PHE A 23 -5.06 -2.19 -5.17
N ALA A 24 -5.81 -2.64 -6.18
CA ALA A 24 -5.34 -2.61 -7.57
C ALA A 24 -5.05 -1.20 -8.11
N PRO A 25 -5.88 -0.18 -7.82
CA PRO A 25 -5.60 1.18 -8.28
C PRO A 25 -4.36 1.82 -7.65
N TYR A 26 -3.98 1.40 -6.43
CA TYR A 26 -2.98 2.10 -5.61
C TYR A 26 -1.65 1.33 -5.45
N PHE A 27 -1.67 0.02 -5.70
CA PHE A 27 -0.51 -0.86 -5.60
C PHE A 27 -0.31 -1.64 -6.91
N PRO A 28 0.11 -0.96 -7.99
CA PRO A 28 0.30 -1.60 -9.29
C PRO A 28 1.43 -2.63 -9.25
N SER A 29 1.39 -3.61 -10.15
CA SER A 29 2.40 -4.68 -10.22
C SER A 29 3.81 -4.19 -10.56
N SER A 30 3.96 -2.97 -11.09
CA SER A 30 5.23 -2.33 -11.41
C SER A 30 6.07 -2.00 -10.19
N ASN A 31 5.45 -1.81 -9.02
CA ASN A 31 6.15 -1.47 -7.78
C ASN A 31 5.79 -2.45 -6.64
N PRO A 32 6.31 -3.69 -6.67
CA PRO A 32 6.01 -4.70 -5.64
C PRO A 32 6.57 -4.32 -4.26
N LYS A 33 7.69 -3.59 -4.21
CA LYS A 33 8.33 -3.20 -2.95
C LYS A 33 7.44 -2.26 -2.13
N ARG A 34 6.71 -1.36 -2.80
CA ARG A 34 5.74 -0.44 -2.16
C ARG A 34 4.74 -1.18 -1.29
N PHE A 35 4.07 -2.20 -1.84
CA PHE A 35 3.10 -2.97 -1.05
C PHE A 35 3.77 -3.78 0.07
N SER A 36 4.95 -4.38 -0.17
CA SER A 36 5.64 -5.13 0.88
C SER A 36 5.98 -4.28 2.11
N GLY A 37 6.39 -3.02 1.90
CA GLY A 37 6.69 -2.10 3.00
C GLY A 37 5.43 -1.72 3.77
N VAL A 38 4.39 -1.29 3.05
CA VAL A 38 3.08 -0.95 3.63
C VAL A 38 2.49 -2.14 4.38
N HIS A 39 2.57 -3.35 3.83
CA HIS A 39 2.14 -4.57 4.51
C HIS A 39 2.93 -4.84 5.79
N LYS A 40 4.26 -4.65 5.78
CA LYS A 40 5.11 -4.88 6.95
C LYS A 40 4.75 -3.94 8.12
N ILE A 41 4.42 -2.69 7.82
CA ILE A 41 4.20 -1.65 8.85
C ILE A 41 2.73 -1.59 9.29
N PHE A 42 1.79 -1.61 8.35
CA PHE A 42 0.36 -1.47 8.65
C PHE A 42 -0.40 -2.79 8.64
N GLY A 43 0.03 -3.76 7.82
CA GLY A 43 -0.73 -4.98 7.53
C GLY A 43 -1.82 -4.77 6.48
N ALA A 44 -2.08 -5.80 5.65
CA ALA A 44 -3.04 -5.71 4.55
C ALA A 44 -4.46 -5.33 5.01
N SER A 45 -4.92 -5.90 6.13
CA SER A 45 -6.28 -5.67 6.64
C SER A 45 -6.50 -4.22 7.07
N ASN A 46 -5.52 -3.60 7.74
CA ASN A 46 -5.62 -2.22 8.17
C ASN A 46 -5.60 -1.26 6.99
N VAL A 47 -4.70 -1.50 6.02
CA VAL A 47 -4.64 -0.70 4.78
C VAL A 47 -5.95 -0.77 4.02
N SER A 48 -6.56 -1.96 3.91
CA SER A 48 -7.88 -2.11 3.28
C SER A 48 -8.94 -1.28 4.00
N LYS A 49 -9.00 -1.38 5.34
CA LYS A 49 -9.97 -0.63 6.16
C LYS A 49 -9.77 0.89 6.02
N MET A 50 -8.54 1.37 6.13
CA MET A 50 -8.20 2.79 5.99
C MET A 50 -8.59 3.33 4.62
N LEU A 51 -8.29 2.60 3.54
CA LEU A 51 -8.70 3.01 2.19
C LEU A 51 -10.22 3.03 2.06
N GLN A 52 -10.93 2.03 2.59
CA GLN A 52 -12.40 1.96 2.52
C GLN A 52 -13.08 3.12 3.26
N GLN A 53 -12.52 3.57 4.37
CA GLN A 53 -13.03 4.69 5.17
C GLN A 53 -12.85 6.07 4.51
N LEU A 54 -11.96 6.17 3.50
CA LEU A 54 -11.69 7.42 2.81
C LEU A 54 -12.56 7.59 1.55
N PRO A 55 -12.96 8.84 1.22
CA PRO A 55 -13.46 9.19 -0.10
C PRO A 55 -12.52 8.74 -1.21
N VAL A 56 -13.07 8.26 -2.34
CA VAL A 56 -12.29 7.64 -3.43
C VAL A 56 -11.16 8.56 -3.93
N HIS A 57 -11.40 9.87 -4.01
CA HIS A 57 -10.42 10.85 -4.49
C HIS A 57 -9.21 11.00 -3.56
N LEU A 58 -9.32 10.70 -2.26
CA LEU A 58 -8.22 10.79 -1.28
C LEU A 58 -7.43 9.49 -1.15
N ARG A 59 -7.96 8.36 -1.63
CA ARG A 59 -7.35 7.04 -1.43
C ARG A 59 -5.97 6.92 -2.09
N ALA A 60 -5.77 7.57 -3.24
CA ALA A 60 -4.47 7.56 -3.92
C ALA A 60 -3.40 8.27 -3.10
N GLU A 61 -3.72 9.45 -2.59
CA GLU A 61 -2.84 10.23 -1.71
C GLU A 61 -2.56 9.49 -0.40
N ALA A 62 -3.60 8.94 0.24
CA ALA A 62 -3.42 8.14 1.46
C ALA A 62 -2.50 6.92 1.24
N ALA A 63 -2.61 6.24 0.08
CA ALA A 63 -1.70 5.16 -0.26
C ALA A 63 -0.25 5.61 -0.47
N GLU A 64 -0.03 6.84 -0.94
CA GLU A 64 1.29 7.47 -1.00
C GLU A 64 1.84 7.76 0.39
N CYS A 65 1.05 8.42 1.25
CA CYS A 65 1.43 8.70 2.63
C CYS A 65 1.79 7.43 3.41
N MET A 66 0.95 6.39 3.33
CA MET A 66 1.25 5.08 3.94
C MET A 66 2.55 4.48 3.39
N SER A 67 2.84 4.64 2.10
CA SER A 67 4.07 4.13 1.50
C SER A 67 5.32 4.88 1.97
N PHE A 68 5.21 6.20 2.12
CA PHE A 68 6.25 7.05 2.66
C PHE A 68 6.53 6.72 4.13
N GLU A 69 5.48 6.66 4.95
CA GLU A 69 5.57 6.33 6.37
C GLU A 69 6.19 4.95 6.57
N ALA A 70 5.73 3.96 5.79
CA ALA A 70 6.29 2.62 5.86
C ALA A 70 7.76 2.58 5.47
N THR A 71 8.15 3.30 4.42
CA THR A 71 9.56 3.38 3.99
C THR A 71 10.42 4.05 5.05
N SER A 72 9.92 5.11 5.67
CA SER A 72 10.61 5.83 6.73
C SER A 72 10.80 4.94 7.95
N ARG A 73 9.76 4.23 8.40
CA ARG A 73 9.82 3.29 9.53
C ARG A 73 10.72 2.07 9.25
N ILE A 74 10.85 1.65 7.99
CA ILE A 74 11.78 0.56 7.63
C ILE A 74 13.23 1.03 7.72
N ARG A 75 13.51 2.29 7.35
CA ARG A 75 14.86 2.88 7.41
C ARG A 75 15.26 3.24 8.84
N ASP A 76 14.34 3.84 9.57
CA ASP A 76 14.47 4.17 11.00
C ASP A 76 13.36 3.46 11.79
N PRO A 77 13.66 2.28 12.35
CA PRO A 77 12.69 1.51 13.14
C PRO A 77 12.23 2.22 14.43
N ILE A 78 13.02 3.18 14.93
CA ILE A 78 12.76 3.88 16.19
C ILE A 78 11.81 5.04 15.93
N TYR A 79 12.21 5.99 15.08
CA TYR A 79 11.47 7.26 14.90
C TYR A 79 10.68 7.33 13.59
N GLY A 80 11.02 6.53 12.57
CA GLY A 80 10.36 6.56 11.27
C GLY A 80 10.30 7.97 10.68
N CYS A 81 9.12 8.41 10.24
CA CYS A 81 8.95 9.76 9.70
C CYS A 81 8.97 10.87 10.78
N ALA A 82 8.82 10.54 12.07
CA ALA A 82 8.88 11.55 13.14
C ALA A 82 10.28 12.15 13.29
N GLY A 83 11.34 11.38 12.99
CA GLY A 83 12.72 11.86 13.01
C GLY A 83 13.08 12.82 11.87
N ILE A 84 12.17 13.10 10.93
CA ILE A 84 12.38 14.06 9.83
C ILE A 84 11.99 15.49 10.25
N ILE A 85 11.12 15.63 11.25
CA ILE A 85 10.52 16.91 11.65
C ILE A 85 11.39 17.65 12.69
N THR A 86 12.38 16.96 13.26
CA THR A 86 13.24 17.43 14.35
C THR A 86 14.37 18.34 13.92
#